data_AF-A0A520ISR8-F1
#
_entry.id   AF-A0A520ISR8-F1
#
_cell.length_a   1.000
_cell.length_b   1.000
_cell.length_c   1.000
_cell.angle_alpha   90.00
_cell.angle_beta   90.00
_cell.angle_gamma   90.00
#
_symmetry.space_group_name_H-M   'P 1'
#
loop_
_entity.id
_entity.type
_entity.pdbx_description
1 polymer ?
#
loop_
_entity_poly.entity_id
_entity_poly.type
_entity_poly.pdbx_seq_one_letter_code
_entity_poly.pdbx_strand_id
1 'polypeptide(L)'
;MATTTSTRDRMQQGIYVVINPFVKGLIKIGLTPNAVTTIGLFLNIGVAVIFIFGAEKTNRGDLSFVGWGGALVLFAGLFDMLD
;
A
#
# COMPACT_ATOMS: atom_id res chain seq x y z
N MET A 1 -25.97 -4.93 25.45
CA MET A 1 -26.27 -4.63 24.03
C MET A 1 -25.29 -5.44 23.20
N ALA A 2 -25.75 -6.49 22.51
CA ALA A 2 -24.89 -7.28 21.62
C ALA A 2 -24.75 -6.50 20.31
N THR A 3 -23.60 -5.86 20.11
CA THR A 3 -23.27 -5.19 18.86
C THR A 3 -23.14 -6.28 17.80
N THR A 4 -24.12 -6.39 16.91
CA THR A 4 -24.03 -7.22 15.71
C THR A 4 -22.85 -6.67 14.91
N THR A 5 -21.67 -7.29 15.03
CA THR A 5 -20.49 -6.89 14.28
C THR A 5 -20.83 -7.01 12.81
N SER A 6 -20.92 -5.85 12.15
CA SER A 6 -21.19 -5.79 10.73
C SER A 6 -20.09 -6.54 10.00
N THR A 7 -20.39 -7.15 8.85
CA THR A 7 -19.37 -7.77 7.99
C THR A 7 -18.20 -6.82 7.72
N ARG A 8 -18.48 -5.51 7.65
CA ARG A 8 -17.47 -4.45 7.57
C ARG A 8 -16.51 -4.45 8.76
N ASP A 9 -17.04 -4.51 9.98
CA ASP A 9 -16.24 -4.47 11.20
C ASP A 9 -15.30 -5.68 11.26
N ARG A 10 -15.80 -6.85 10.86
CA ARG A 10 -15.00 -8.08 10.80
C ARG A 10 -13.85 -7.98 9.79
N MET A 11 -14.12 -7.41 8.61
CA MET A 11 -13.10 -7.19 7.58
C MET A 11 -12.07 -6.14 8.02
N GLN A 12 -12.53 -5.03 8.60
CA GLN A 12 -11.65 -4.00 9.15
C GLN A 12 -10.74 -4.59 10.24
N GLN A 13 -11.30 -5.38 11.15
CA GLN A 13 -10.53 -6.00 12.23
C GLN A 13 -9.46 -6.97 11.68
N GLY A 14 -9.78 -7.70 10.61
CA GLY A 14 -8.79 -8.52 9.89
C GLY A 14 -7.62 -7.71 9.32
N ILE A 15 -7.92 -6.57 8.68
CA ILE A 15 -6.90 -5.65 8.16
C ILE A 15 -6.05 -5.08 9.30
N TYR A 16 -6.67 -4.65 10.41
CA TYR A 16 -5.96 -4.11 11.57
C TYR A 16 -5.05 -5.13 12.27
N VAL A 17 -5.39 -6.43 12.25
CA VAL A 17 -4.49 -7.48 12.78
C VAL A 17 -3.17 -7.51 12.03
N VAL A 18 -3.19 -7.23 10.72
CA VAL A 18 -1.97 -7.24 9.88
C VAL A 18 -1.25 -5.89 9.93
N ILE A 19 -1.99 -4.78 9.88
CA ILE A 19 -1.43 -3.43 9.85
C ILE A 19 -0.77 -3.05 11.19
N ASN A 20 -1.43 -3.31 12.31
CA ASN A 20 -0.96 -2.84 13.62
C ASN A 20 0.44 -3.36 14.04
N PRO A 21 0.80 -4.66 13.88
CA PRO A 21 2.17 -5.11 14.15
C PRO A 21 3.18 -4.50 13.17
N PHE A 22 2.78 -4.22 11.92
CA PHE A 22 3.64 -3.56 10.94
C PHE A 22 3.97 -2.12 11.37
N VAL A 23 2.95 -1.32 11.73
CA VAL A 23 3.14 0.05 12.24
C VAL A 23 4.02 0.07 13.49
N LYS A 24 3.76 -0.84 14.44
CA LYS A 24 4.59 -0.97 15.65
C LYS A 24 6.04 -1.34 15.31
N GLY A 25 6.25 -2.15 14.27
CA GLY A 25 7.57 -2.46 13.72
C GLY A 25 8.28 -1.23 13.18
N LEU A 26 7.58 -0.43 12.36
CA LEU A 26 8.10 0.84 11.81
C LEU A 26 8.49 1.83 12.92
N ILE A 27 7.62 2.00 13.92
CA ILE A 27 7.91 2.86 15.08
C ILE A 27 9.14 2.34 15.85
N LYS A 28 9.28 1.02 16.01
CA LYS A 28 10.40 0.40 16.72
C LYS A 28 11.75 0.60 16.02
N ILE A 29 11.76 0.70 14.69
CA ILE A 29 12.97 1.03 13.92
C ILE A 29 13.20 2.55 13.78
N GLY A 30 12.37 3.37 14.42
CA GLY A 30 12.54 4.82 14.47
C GLY A 30 11.87 5.58 13.32
N LEU A 31 11.02 4.93 12.50
CA LEU A 31 10.22 5.66 11.52
C LEU A 31 9.11 6.44 12.23
N THR A 32 9.17 7.77 12.09
CA THR A 32 8.09 8.67 12.50
C THR A 32 6.91 8.60 11.52
N PRO A 33 5.67 8.86 11.96
CA PRO A 33 4.50 8.88 11.06
C PRO A 33 4.70 9.73 9.81
N ASN A 34 5.24 10.95 9.95
CA ASN A 34 5.54 11.84 8.81
C ASN A 34 6.51 11.22 7.79
N ALA A 35 7.44 10.38 8.24
CA ALA A 35 8.36 9.67 7.35
C ALA A 35 7.64 8.57 6.58
N VAL A 36 6.67 7.89 7.20
CA VAL A 36 5.82 6.88 6.53
C VAL A 36 5.00 7.54 5.42
N THR A 37 4.32 8.66 5.71
CA THR A 37 3.59 9.45 4.69
C THR A 37 4.50 9.87 3.55
N THR A 38 5.71 10.36 3.87
CA THR A 38 6.66 10.82 2.85
C THR A 38 7.13 9.68 1.96
N ILE A 39 7.39 8.51 2.54
CA ILE A 39 7.75 7.30 1.79
C ILE A 39 6.59 6.83 0.91
N GLY A 40 5.35 6.84 1.44
CA GLY A 40 4.13 6.51 0.68
C GLY A 40 3.95 7.40 -0.54
N LEU A 41 4.14 8.71 -0.38
CA LEU A 41 4.10 9.68 -1.48
C LEU A 41 5.16 9.36 -2.57
N PHE A 42 6.42 9.14 -2.18
CA PHE A 42 7.47 8.81 -3.13
C PHE A 42 7.25 7.46 -3.83
N LEU A 43 6.73 6.46 -3.12
CA LEU A 43 6.36 5.17 -3.69
C LEU A 43 5.24 5.32 -4.73
N ASN A 44 4.18 6.07 -4.42
CA ASN A 44 3.09 6.33 -5.37
C ASN A 44 3.57 7.07 -6.62
N ILE A 45 4.44 8.07 -6.47
CA ILE A 45 5.07 8.76 -7.61
C ILE A 45 5.91 7.78 -8.45
N GLY A 46 6.71 6.93 -7.80
CA GLY A 46 7.52 5.91 -8.49
C GLY A 46 6.66 4.91 -9.27
N VAL A 47 5.55 4.47 -8.68
CA VAL A 47 4.57 3.60 -9.35
C VAL A 47 3.95 4.28 -10.58
N ALA A 48 3.55 5.54 -10.45
CA ALA A 48 3.02 6.31 -11.57
C ALA A 48 4.02 6.39 -12.73
N VAL A 49 5.30 6.62 -12.41
CA VAL A 49 6.39 6.63 -13.40
C VAL A 49 6.54 5.26 -14.09
N ILE A 50 6.49 4.15 -13.34
CA ILE A 50 6.52 2.79 -13.90
C ILE A 50 5.36 2.55 -14.85
N PHE A 51 4.15 3.00 -14.50
CA PHE A 51 2.98 2.87 -15.37
C PHE A 51 3.11 3.72 -16.64
N ILE A 52 3.63 4.95 -16.55
CA ILE A 52 3.83 5.83 -17.71
C ILE A 52 4.86 5.21 -18.68
N PHE A 53 6.03 4.82 -18.19
CA PHE A 53 7.05 4.19 -19.04
C PHE A 53 6.62 2.81 -19.56
N GLY A 54 5.92 2.04 -18.73
CA GLY A 54 5.32 0.77 -19.13
C GLY A 54 4.28 0.95 -20.23
N ALA A 55 3.49 2.02 -20.20
CA ALA A 55 2.51 2.33 -21.24
C ALA A 55 3.16 2.78 -22.57
N GLU A 56 4.27 3.52 -22.52
CA GLU A 56 4.94 4.06 -23.71
C GLU A 56 5.85 3.04 -24.43
N LYS A 57 6.57 2.19 -23.70
CA LYS A 57 7.63 1.33 -24.28
C LYS A 57 7.25 -0.12 -24.49
N THR A 58 6.08 -0.56 -24.04
CA THR A 58 5.74 -1.98 -24.03
C THR A 58 4.99 -2.40 -25.29
N ASN A 59 5.48 -3.44 -25.96
CA ASN A 59 4.73 -4.16 -26.98
C ASN A 59 3.45 -4.73 -26.32
N ARG A 60 2.27 -4.62 -26.97
CA ARG A 60 0.94 -4.90 -26.38
C ARG A 60 0.74 -6.26 -25.66
N GLY A 61 1.70 -7.19 -25.76
CA GLY A 61 1.68 -8.49 -25.08
C GLY A 61 2.54 -8.61 -23.82
N ASP A 62 3.38 -7.64 -23.45
CA ASP A 62 4.21 -7.72 -22.24
C ASP A 62 3.51 -7.06 -21.05
N LEU A 63 2.79 -7.87 -20.28
CA LEU A 63 2.04 -7.45 -19.10
C LEU A 63 2.92 -7.31 -17.84
N SER A 64 4.24 -7.51 -17.95
CA SER A 64 5.15 -7.51 -16.78
C SER A 64 5.15 -6.16 -16.05
N PHE A 65 5.10 -5.05 -16.79
CA PHE A 65 5.02 -3.71 -16.21
C PHE A 65 3.71 -3.46 -15.48
N VAL A 66 2.60 -4.02 -15.98
CA VAL A 66 1.30 -3.95 -15.31
C VAL A 66 1.32 -4.81 -14.04
N GLY A 67 1.95 -5.98 -14.08
CA GLY A 67 2.10 -6.86 -12.92
C GLY A 67 2.95 -6.23 -11.81
N TRP A 68 4.15 -5.77 -12.14
CA TRP A 68 5.06 -5.12 -11.18
C TRP A 68 4.53 -3.76 -10.71
N GLY A 69 4.00 -2.94 -11.61
CA GLY A 69 3.34 -1.67 -11.26
C GLY A 69 2.12 -1.89 -10.36
N GLY A 70 1.32 -2.91 -10.65
CA GLY A 70 0.17 -3.32 -9.83
C GLY A 70 0.56 -3.84 -8.44
N ALA A 71 1.60 -4.67 -8.35
CA ALA A 71 2.10 -5.10 -7.04
C ALA A 71 2.65 -3.92 -6.22
N LEU A 72 3.40 -3.02 -6.86
CA LEU A 72 3.97 -1.84 -6.22
C LEU A 72 2.89 -0.82 -5.81
N VAL A 73 1.81 -0.64 -6.58
CA VAL A 73 0.70 0.28 -6.18
C VAL A 73 -0.04 -0.24 -4.96
N LEU A 74 -0.25 -1.55 -4.85
CA LEU A 74 -0.88 -2.15 -3.67
C LEU A 74 0.01 -2.01 -2.43
N PHE A 75 1.32 -2.12 -2.61
CA PHE A 75 2.29 -1.90 -1.53
C PHE A 75 2.38 -0.41 -1.13
N ALA A 76 2.40 0.51 -2.10
CA ALA A 76 2.38 1.95 -1.84
C ALA A 76 1.09 2.39 -1.14
N GLY A 77 -0.05 1.89 -1.60
CA GLY A 77 -1.35 2.13 -0.97
C GLY A 77 -1.47 1.57 0.44
N LEU A 78 -0.71 0.52 0.78
CA LEU A 78 -0.58 0.09 2.16
C LEU A 78 0.08 1.20 2.98
N PHE A 79 1.21 1.76 2.54
CA PHE A 79 1.92 2.84 3.26
C PHE A 79 1.07 4.10 3.49
N ASP A 80 0.24 4.49 2.51
CA ASP A 80 -0.75 5.57 2.64
C ASP A 80 -1.96 5.23 3.55
N MET A 81 -2.08 3.98 4.03
CA MET A 81 -3.07 3.61 5.05
C MET A 81 -2.46 3.50 6.45
N LEU A 82 -1.13 3.57 6.55
CA LEU A 82 -0.39 3.42 7.81
C LEU A 82 -0.09 4.74 8.50
N ASP A 83 -0.13 5.85 7.77
CA ASP A 83 0.12 7.19 8.30
C ASP A 83 -1.01 7.70 9.21
#